data_AF-A0A512HG06-F1
#
_entry.id   AF-A0A512HG06-F1
#
_cell.length_a   1.000
_cell.length_b   1.000
_cell.length_c   1.000
_cell.angle_alpha   90.00
_cell.angle_beta   90.00
_cell.angle_gamma   90.00
#
_symmetry.space_group_name_H-M   'P 1'
#
loop_
_entity.id
_entity.type
_entity.pdbx_description
1 polymer ?
#
loop_
_entity_poly.entity_id
_entity_poly.type
_entity_poly.pdbx_seq_one_letter_code
_entity_poly.pdbx_strand_id
1 'polypeptide(L)' 'MRAFPWEAVLDAGLCRLRLDPTVFWGLSLAEFTAMAGGLARRGERLKREGLERLMSAYPDGSSEGARLSTAP' A
#
# COMPACT_ATOMS: atom_id res chain seq x y z
N MET A 1 -11.08 -5.91 -27.46
CA MET A 1 -11.78 -6.11 -26.18
C MET A 1 -10.97 -7.09 -25.35
N ARG A 2 -10.58 -6.74 -24.12
CA ARG A 2 -9.79 -7.63 -23.27
C ARG A 2 -10.74 -8.55 -22.51
N ALA A 3 -10.44 -9.85 -22.52
CA ALA A 3 -11.23 -10.82 -21.76
C ALA A 3 -11.14 -10.51 -20.26
N PHE A 4 -12.24 -10.76 -19.55
CA PHE A 4 -12.29 -10.62 -18.11
C PHE A 4 -11.28 -11.59 -17.44
N PRO A 5 -10.47 -11.12 -16.47
CA PRO A 5 -9.37 -11.91 -15.92
C PRO A 5 -9.84 -12.92 -14.86
N TRP A 6 -10.53 -13.98 -15.30
CA TRP A 6 -11.06 -15.02 -14.41
C TRP A 6 -10.02 -15.70 -13.53
N GLU A 7 -8.82 -15.97 -14.06
CA GLU A 7 -7.76 -16.63 -13.31
C GLU A 7 -7.34 -15.86 -12.06
N ALA A 8 -7.18 -14.53 -12.18
CA ALA A 8 -6.80 -13.68 -11.06
C ALA A 8 -7.91 -13.59 -10.00
N VAL A 9 -9.18 -13.62 -10.43
CA VAL A 9 -10.34 -13.60 -9.54
C VAL A 9 -10.45 -14.91 -8.76
N LEU A 10 -10.26 -16.05 -9.42
CA LEU A 10 -10.29 -17.37 -8.79
C LEU A 10 -9.10 -17.57 -7.83
N ASP A 11 -7.89 -17.16 -8.21
CA ASP A 11 -6.71 -17.17 -7.32
C ASP A 11 -6.95 -16.32 -6.06
N ALA A 12 -7.44 -15.10 -6.23
CA ALA A 12 -7.70 -14.23 -5.09
C ALA A 12 -8.83 -14.79 -4.19
N GLY A 13 -9.95 -15.24 -4.75
CA GLY A 13 -11.09 -15.71 -3.97
C GLY A 13 -10.88 -17.07 -3.29
N LEU A 14 -10.50 -18.09 -4.08
CA LEU A 14 -10.44 -19.48 -3.60
C LEU A 14 -9.08 -19.83 -2.99
N CYS A 15 -7.98 -19.21 -3.44
CA CYS A 15 -6.64 -19.53 -2.93
C CYS A 15 -6.18 -18.53 -1.84
N ARG A 16 -6.23 -17.22 -2.10
CA ARG A 16 -5.70 -16.22 -1.16
C ARG A 16 -6.64 -15.93 0.02
N LEU A 17 -7.92 -15.67 -0.27
CA LEU A 17 -8.92 -15.44 0.77
C LEU A 17 -9.44 -16.76 1.36
N ARG A 18 -9.28 -17.88 0.64
CA ARG A 18 -9.77 -19.22 1.02
C ARG A 18 -11.26 -19.22 1.37
N LEU A 19 -12.07 -18.48 0.60
CA LEU A 19 -13.51 -18.43 0.78
C LEU A 19 -14.13 -19.79 0.44
N ASP A 20 -15.19 -20.14 1.16
CA ASP A 20 -16.06 -21.24 0.74
C ASP A 20 -16.65 -20.92 -0.65
N PRO A 21 -16.70 -21.88 -1.59
CA PRO A 21 -17.22 -21.63 -2.95
C PRO A 21 -18.62 -21.03 -2.95
N THR A 22 -19.48 -21.42 -2.02
CA THR A 22 -20.85 -20.91 -1.91
C THR A 22 -20.87 -19.44 -1.53
N VAL A 23 -20.00 -19.04 -0.60
CA VAL A 23 -19.84 -17.65 -0.17
C VAL A 23 -19.24 -16.81 -1.30
N PHE A 24 -18.26 -17.35 -2.03
CA PHE A 24 -17.64 -16.68 -3.17
C PHE A 24 -18.65 -16.34 -4.28
N TRP A 25 -19.54 -17.27 -4.64
CA TRP A 25 -20.57 -17.02 -5.66
C TRP A 25 -21.76 -16.18 -5.16
N GLY A 26 -21.97 -16.09 -3.84
CA GLY A 26 -22.98 -15.23 -3.23
C GLY A 26 -22.54 -13.79 -3.00
N LEU A 27 -21.23 -13.52 -3.06
CA LEU A 27 -20.66 -12.19 -2.86
C LEU A 27 -20.87 -11.29 -4.09
N SER A 28 -21.14 -10.00 -3.84
CA SER A 28 -21.08 -9.00 -4.90
C SER A 28 -19.63 -8.72 -5.29
N LEU A 29 -19.40 -8.35 -6.56
CA LEU A 29 -18.05 -8.01 -7.04
C LEU A 29 -17.42 -6.84 -6.28
N ALA A 30 -18.24 -5.91 -5.78
CA ALA A 30 -17.80 -4.79 -4.95
C ALA A 30 -17.28 -5.27 -3.59
N GLU A 31 -17.98 -6.19 -2.93
CA GLU A 31 -17.53 -6.81 -1.67
C GLU A 31 -16.29 -7.67 -1.87
N PHE A 32 -16.23 -8.43 -2.97
CA PHE A 32 -15.03 -9.18 -3.33
C PHE A 32 -13.82 -8.25 -3.50
N THR A 33 -14.01 -7.14 -4.22
CA THR A 33 -12.95 -6.14 -4.45
C THR A 33 -12.49 -5.49 -3.14
N ALA A 34 -13.43 -5.25 -2.22
CA ALA A 34 -13.13 -4.77 -0.87
C ALA A 34 -12.22 -5.75 -0.11
N MET A 35 -12.61 -7.03 -0.06
CA MET A 35 -11.86 -8.06 0.65
C MET A 35 -10.51 -8.38 -0.01
N ALA A 36 -10.43 -8.30 -1.34
CA ALA A 36 -9.20 -8.49 -2.10
C ALA A 36 -8.20 -7.32 -1.96
N GLY A 37 -8.54 -6.28 -1.19
CA GLY A 37 -7.68 -5.12 -0.98
C GLY A 37 -7.73 -4.11 -2.13
N GLY A 38 -8.72 -4.19 -3.03
CA GLY A 38 -8.97 -3.16 -4.06
C GLY A 38 -9.51 -1.85 -3.47
N LEU A 39 -10.09 -1.89 -2.27
CA LEU A 39 -10.43 -0.70 -1.48
C LEU A 39 -9.25 -0.13 -0.70
N ALA A 40 -8.14 -0.88 -0.57
CA ALA A 40 -6.92 -0.28 -0.07
C ALA A 40 -6.60 0.84 -1.06
N ARG A 41 -6.76 2.09 -0.61
CA ARG A 41 -6.29 3.27 -1.34
C ARG A 41 -4.89 2.86 -1.74
N ARG A 42 -4.66 2.69 -3.05
CA ARG A 42 -3.36 2.43 -3.63
C ARG A 42 -2.58 3.70 -3.34
N GLY A 43 -2.20 3.86 -2.07
CA GLY A 43 -1.55 5.02 -1.52
C GLY A 43 -0.41 5.21 -2.47
N GLU A 44 -0.35 6.41 -3.05
CA GLU A 44 0.75 6.79 -3.92
C GLU A 44 2.00 6.21 -3.30
N ARG A 45 2.54 5.15 -3.92
CA ARG A 45 3.79 4.56 -3.45
C ARG A 45 4.71 5.75 -3.35
N LEU A 46 5.23 6.05 -2.16
CA LEU A 46 6.03 7.23 -1.90
C LEU A 46 7.07 7.33 -3.02
N LYS A 47 6.81 8.22 -3.99
CA LYS A 47 7.68 8.35 -5.16
C LYS A 47 8.96 8.99 -4.67
N ARG A 48 10.04 8.79 -5.42
CA ARG A 48 11.34 9.43 -5.14
C ARG A 48 11.19 10.94 -4.90
N GLU A 49 10.36 11.61 -5.69
CA GLU A 49 10.02 13.03 -5.53
C GLU A 49 9.39 13.35 -4.17
N GLY A 50 8.49 12.50 -3.66
CA GLY A 50 7.87 12.67 -2.35
C GLY A 50 8.86 12.47 -1.21
N LEU A 51 9.81 11.54 -1.37
CA LEU A 51 10.89 11.33 -0.42
C LEU A 51 11.88 12.51 -0.41
N GLU A 52 12.27 13.01 -1.58
CA GLU A 52 13.16 14.18 -1.72
C GLU A 52 12.54 15.44 -1.09
N ARG A 53 11.23 15.64 -1.29
CA ARG A 53 10.50 16.74 -0.66
C ARG A 53 10.48 16.64 0.87
N LEU A 54 10.40 15.43 1.40
CA LEU A 54 10.46 15.17 2.84
C LEU A 54 11.87 15.44 3.40
N MET A 55 12.91 14.98 2.70
CA MET A 55 14.31 15.22 3.07
C MET A 55 14.68 16.72 3.05
N SER A 56 14.14 17.47 2.09
CA SER A 56 14.32 18.93 2.04
C SER A 56 13.53 19.67 3.12
N ALA A 57 12.37 19.14 3.54
CA ALA A 57 11.52 19.75 4.56
C ALA A 57 12.06 19.49 5.98
N TYR A 58 12.69 18.34 6.19
CA TYR A 58 13.31 17.93 7.45
C TYR A 58 14.79 17.62 7.23
N PRO A 59 15.64 18.63 7.00
CA PRO A 59 17.07 18.42 6.99
C PRO A 59 17.51 18.08 8.42
N ASP A 60 17.92 16.84 8.66
CA ASP A 60 18.46 16.41 9.94
C ASP A 60 19.71 17.24 10.25
N GLY A 61 19.56 18.22 11.13
CA GLY A 61 20.60 19.17 11.47
C GLY A 61 21.70 18.51 12.28
N SER A 62 22.94 18.60 11.78
CA SER A 62 24.20 18.37 12.53
C SER A 62 24.42 19.38 13.68
N SER A 63 23.36 19.99 14.21
CA SER A 63 23.40 21.06 15.20
C SER A 63 23.58 20.60 16.65
N GLU A 64 23.48 19.30 16.93
CA GLU A 64 23.75 18.77 18.29
C GLU A 64 25.25 18.51 18.54
N GLY A 65 26.06 18.37 17.47
CA GLY A 65 27.52 18.17 17.59
C GLY A 65 28.32 19.45 17.84
N ALA A 66 27.79 20.62 17.46
CA ALA A 66 28.49 21.90 17.60
C ALA A 66 28.33 22.55 18.98
N ARG A 67 27.31 22.19 19.77
CA ARG A 67 27.12 22.75 21.13
C ARG A 67 28.00 22.10 22.19
N LEU A 68 28.66 20.97 21.90
CA LEU A 68 29.51 20.26 22.87
C LEU A 68 31.00 20.63 22.77
N SER A 69 31.40 21.50 21.82
CA SER A 69 32.81 21.92 21.64
C SER A 69 33.13 23.33 22.14
N THR A 70 32.19 23.99 22.82
CA THR A 70 32.43 25.24 23.55
C THR A 70 31.82 25.08 24.94
N ALA A 71 32.56 24.44 25.83
CA ALA A 71 32.42 24.64 27.26
C ALA A 71 33.83 25.01 27.79
N PRO A 72 33.91 25.97 28.72
CA PRO A 72 35.10 26.77 29.05
C PRO A 72 36.23 26.00 29.75
#